data_AF-A0A2G2DKK0-F1
#
_entry.id   AF-A0A2G2DKK0-F1
#
_cell.length_a   1.000
_cell.length_b   1.000
_cell.length_c   1.000
_cell.angle_alpha   90.00
_cell.angle_beta   90.00
_cell.angle_gamma   90.00
#
_symmetry.space_group_name_H-M   'P 1'
#
loop_
_entity.id
_entity.type
_entity.pdbx_description
1 polymer ?
#
loop_
_entity_poly.entity_id
_entity_poly.type
_entity_poly.pdbx_seq_one_letter_code
_entity_poly.pdbx_strand_id
1 'polypeptide(L)'
;MTTLRAHLACMLVVCIWSGWITISRYGVHSSLQPADITLLRYTTALIIVFPLILRYNWSKFKLYQYLIVGLGVGFPYTMASFYGLQELKAAHAGVLVNGMLPIFAAIAAWFLLAQTVSRMRYIGISLVFLANFIMTGGDTFSGAHISGIVLLLSAAIFYTTHMVCLKLWHFDWKDVIVTVPVVNVLIFVPLWFFFPTNLLHGEAVDIVSQSFYQGIMVNIIALMCSTYAIKRLGTITVSIYMSVVPISTALLAWVLLGEALNNFEFAGIAACSLGLFIYSRSQISENKHQSSRLVSEVPQMK
;
A
#
# COMPACT_ATOMS: atom_id res chain seq x y z
N MET A 1 -23.25 -9.08 11.32
CA MET A 1 -22.07 -10.00 11.28
C MET A 1 -21.10 -9.73 10.12
N THR A 2 -21.58 -9.43 8.91
CA THR A 2 -20.73 -9.17 7.73
C THR A 2 -19.85 -7.93 7.83
N THR A 3 -20.35 -6.88 8.50
CA THR A 3 -19.60 -5.63 8.77
C THR A 3 -18.46 -5.83 9.77
N LEU A 4 -18.67 -6.57 10.86
CA LEU A 4 -17.62 -6.89 11.83
C LEU A 4 -16.43 -7.60 11.17
N ARG A 5 -16.69 -8.58 10.30
CA ARG A 5 -15.63 -9.30 9.56
C ARG A 5 -14.79 -8.37 8.70
N ALA A 6 -15.39 -7.34 8.10
CA ALA A 6 -14.64 -6.38 7.28
C ALA A 6 -13.76 -5.46 8.13
N HIS A 7 -14.18 -5.07 9.34
CA HIS A 7 -13.36 -4.27 10.25
C HIS A 7 -12.18 -5.10 10.79
N LEU A 8 -12.41 -6.38 11.12
CA LEU A 8 -11.34 -7.31 11.49
C LEU A 8 -10.34 -7.52 10.34
N ALA A 9 -10.84 -7.61 9.10
CA ALA A 9 -9.98 -7.67 7.92
C ALA A 9 -9.10 -6.41 7.80
N CYS A 10 -9.64 -5.22 8.05
CA CYS A 10 -8.83 -3.99 8.08
C CYS A 10 -7.74 -4.03 9.17
N MET A 11 -8.09 -4.45 10.38
CA MET A 11 -7.11 -4.55 11.49
C MET A 11 -5.97 -5.51 11.12
N LEU A 12 -6.31 -6.68 10.55
CA LEU A 12 -5.32 -7.65 10.09
C LEU A 12 -4.44 -7.06 8.98
N VAL A 13 -5.03 -6.32 8.03
CA VAL A 13 -4.27 -5.63 6.98
C VAL A 13 -3.29 -4.63 7.58
N VAL A 14 -3.68 -3.82 8.56
CA VAL A 14 -2.77 -2.88 9.23
C VAL A 14 -1.59 -3.61 9.86
N CYS A 15 -1.84 -4.70 10.60
CA CYS A 15 -0.77 -5.49 11.20
C CYS A 15 0.18 -6.06 10.16
N ILE A 16 -0.34 -6.67 9.09
CA ILE A 16 0.48 -7.27 8.04
C ILE A 16 1.24 -6.19 7.26
N TRP A 17 0.63 -5.06 6.97
CA TRP A 17 1.26 -3.98 6.20
C TRP A 17 2.36 -3.29 7.00
N SER A 18 2.16 -3.08 8.30
CA SER A 18 3.22 -2.54 9.16
C SER A 18 4.40 -3.51 9.27
N GLY A 19 4.13 -4.79 9.50
CA GLY A 19 5.19 -5.80 9.48
C GLY A 19 5.83 -5.96 8.11
N TRP A 20 5.11 -5.71 7.00
CA TRP A 20 5.69 -5.72 5.65
C TRP A 20 6.77 -4.66 5.51
N ILE A 21 6.50 -3.43 5.96
CA ILE A 21 7.51 -2.36 5.89
C ILE A 21 8.71 -2.73 6.75
N THR A 22 8.51 -3.20 7.98
CA THR A 22 9.59 -3.58 8.91
C THR A 22 10.42 -4.77 8.38
N ILE A 23 9.78 -5.84 7.92
CA ILE A 23 10.47 -7.04 7.41
C ILE A 23 11.12 -6.76 6.05
N SER A 24 10.55 -5.89 5.23
CA SER A 24 11.20 -5.45 4.00
C SER A 24 12.44 -4.61 4.29
N ARG A 25 12.38 -3.70 5.27
CA ARG A 25 13.54 -2.93 5.73
C ARG A 25 14.64 -3.85 6.23
N TYR A 26 14.30 -4.88 7.01
CA TYR A 26 15.26 -5.92 7.39
C TYR A 26 15.86 -6.61 6.15
N GLY A 27 15.01 -7.11 5.25
CA GLY A 27 15.45 -7.90 4.10
C GLY A 27 16.35 -7.15 3.12
N VAL A 28 16.10 -5.87 2.86
CA VAL A 28 16.93 -5.08 1.92
C VAL A 28 18.30 -4.69 2.49
N HIS A 29 18.51 -4.92 3.79
CA HIS A 29 19.79 -4.79 4.51
C HIS A 29 20.36 -6.14 4.94
N SER A 30 19.73 -7.25 4.55
CA SER A 30 20.21 -8.60 4.81
C SER A 30 21.06 -9.10 3.64
N SER A 31 21.24 -10.42 3.51
CA SER A 31 21.98 -11.02 2.40
C SER A 31 21.32 -10.86 1.02
N LEU A 32 20.05 -10.46 0.94
CA LEU A 32 19.25 -10.42 -0.29
C LEU A 32 19.24 -9.05 -0.98
N GLN A 33 19.07 -9.05 -2.30
CA GLN A 33 18.84 -7.83 -3.07
C GLN A 33 17.33 -7.50 -3.18
N PRO A 34 16.93 -6.24 -3.43
CA PRO A 34 15.54 -5.85 -3.69
C PRO A 34 14.84 -6.71 -4.76
N ALA A 35 15.57 -7.08 -5.80
CA ALA A 35 15.07 -7.93 -6.88
C ALA A 35 14.78 -9.36 -6.39
N ASP A 36 15.60 -9.90 -5.49
CA ASP A 36 15.41 -11.23 -4.91
C ASP A 36 14.16 -11.29 -4.04
N ILE A 37 13.97 -10.32 -3.16
CA ILE A 37 12.79 -10.22 -2.29
C ILE A 37 11.52 -10.08 -3.15
N THR A 38 11.59 -9.30 -4.22
CA THR A 38 10.50 -9.13 -5.19
C THR A 38 10.18 -10.44 -5.92
N LEU A 39 11.21 -11.17 -6.34
CA LEU A 39 11.05 -12.48 -6.98
C LEU A 39 10.40 -13.48 -6.02
N LEU A 40 10.92 -13.61 -4.79
CA LEU A 40 10.40 -14.50 -3.75
C LEU A 40 8.94 -14.21 -3.44
N ARG A 41 8.54 -12.93 -3.37
CA ARG A 41 7.15 -12.50 -3.15
C ARG A 41 6.19 -13.11 -4.17
N TYR A 42 6.45 -12.91 -5.46
CA TYR A 42 5.48 -13.27 -6.49
C TYR A 42 5.57 -14.74 -6.88
N THR A 43 6.76 -15.34 -6.88
CA THR A 43 6.93 -16.77 -7.18
C THR A 43 6.32 -17.65 -6.08
N THR A 44 6.57 -17.34 -4.81
CA THR A 44 5.96 -18.05 -3.67
C THR A 44 4.44 -17.97 -3.74
N ALA A 45 3.90 -16.77 -3.97
CA ALA A 45 2.46 -16.61 -4.10
C ALA A 45 1.90 -17.38 -5.29
N LEU A 46 2.55 -17.34 -6.46
CA LEU A 46 2.14 -18.07 -7.66
C LEU A 46 2.05 -19.57 -7.41
N ILE A 47 3.07 -20.16 -6.77
CA ILE A 47 3.10 -21.59 -6.43
C ILE A 47 1.89 -21.96 -5.57
N ILE A 48 1.58 -21.15 -4.56
CA ILE A 48 0.46 -21.42 -3.64
C ILE A 48 -0.89 -21.28 -4.35
N VAL A 49 -1.06 -20.25 -5.19
CA VAL A 49 -2.33 -20.03 -5.90
C VAL A 49 -2.45 -20.81 -7.20
N PHE A 50 -1.45 -21.60 -7.59
CA PHE A 50 -1.39 -22.32 -8.87
C PHE A 50 -2.67 -23.11 -9.20
N PRO A 51 -3.29 -23.86 -8.26
CA PRO A 51 -4.53 -24.59 -8.56
C PRO A 51 -5.70 -23.67 -8.92
N LEU A 52 -5.72 -22.43 -8.42
CA LEU A 52 -6.75 -21.44 -8.72
C LEU A 52 -6.58 -20.84 -10.11
N ILE A 53 -5.33 -20.72 -10.59
CA ILE A 53 -5.01 -20.22 -11.94
C ILE A 53 -5.67 -21.09 -13.00
N LEU A 54 -5.59 -22.41 -12.84
CA LEU A 54 -6.15 -23.39 -13.79
C LEU A 54 -7.67 -23.31 -13.92
N ARG A 55 -8.36 -22.75 -12.92
CA ARG A 55 -9.82 -22.60 -12.87
C ARG A 55 -10.28 -21.16 -13.09
N TYR A 56 -9.35 -20.23 -13.28
CA TYR A 56 -9.66 -18.81 -13.37
C TYR A 56 -10.14 -18.45 -14.79
N ASN A 57 -11.26 -17.72 -14.87
CA ASN A 57 -11.78 -17.26 -16.15
C ASN A 57 -11.09 -15.96 -16.59
N TRP A 58 -10.05 -16.09 -17.41
CA TRP A 58 -9.26 -14.96 -17.93
C TRP A 58 -10.04 -14.03 -18.88
N SER A 59 -11.20 -14.45 -19.41
CA SER A 59 -12.05 -13.58 -20.24
C SER A 59 -12.80 -12.49 -19.45
N LYS A 60 -12.76 -12.55 -18.12
CA LYS A 60 -13.51 -11.63 -17.24
C LYS A 60 -13.09 -10.17 -17.37
N PHE A 61 -11.81 -9.91 -17.65
CA PHE A 61 -11.26 -8.56 -17.79
C PHE A 61 -10.38 -8.45 -19.03
N LYS A 62 -10.17 -7.21 -19.49
CA LYS A 62 -9.27 -6.90 -20.60
C LYS A 62 -7.81 -6.95 -20.13
N LEU A 63 -6.88 -7.22 -21.04
CA LEU A 63 -5.45 -7.34 -20.73
C LEU A 63 -4.89 -6.14 -19.93
N TYR A 64 -5.20 -4.92 -20.36
CA TYR A 64 -4.72 -3.71 -19.66
C TYR A 64 -5.24 -3.62 -18.21
N GLN A 65 -6.41 -4.20 -17.90
CA GLN A 65 -6.96 -4.19 -16.55
C GLN A 65 -6.15 -5.12 -15.64
N TYR A 66 -5.78 -6.31 -16.14
CA TYR A 66 -4.88 -7.21 -15.44
C TYR A 66 -3.50 -6.57 -15.22
N LEU A 67 -2.94 -5.92 -16.23
CA LEU A 67 -1.64 -5.27 -16.13
C LEU A 67 -1.67 -4.13 -15.09
N ILE A 68 -2.64 -3.23 -15.15
CA ILE A 68 -2.71 -2.09 -14.22
C ILE A 68 -2.97 -2.56 -12.78
N VAL A 69 -3.91 -3.47 -12.55
CA VAL A 69 -4.19 -4.00 -11.22
C VAL A 69 -3.01 -4.83 -10.71
N GLY A 70 -2.44 -5.69 -11.55
CA GLY A 70 -1.32 -6.57 -11.18
C GLY A 70 -0.04 -5.80 -10.86
N LEU A 71 0.31 -4.80 -11.67
CA LEU A 71 1.54 -4.01 -11.50
C LEU A 71 1.42 -2.94 -10.41
N GLY A 72 0.22 -2.44 -10.11
CA GLY A 72 0.03 -1.40 -9.08
C GLY A 72 0.38 -1.85 -7.65
N VAL A 73 0.34 -3.15 -7.36
CA VAL A 73 0.94 -3.76 -6.14
C VAL A 73 2.02 -4.78 -6.50
N GLY A 74 2.55 -4.65 -7.72
CA GLY A 74 3.48 -5.56 -8.37
C GLY A 74 4.94 -5.16 -8.22
N PHE A 75 5.80 -5.65 -9.11
CA PHE A 75 7.23 -5.37 -9.08
C PHE A 75 7.59 -3.88 -9.14
N PRO A 76 6.85 -3.00 -9.87
CA PRO A 76 7.16 -1.56 -9.83
C PRO A 76 6.94 -0.97 -8.44
N TYR A 77 5.87 -1.39 -7.77
CA TYR A 77 5.57 -1.02 -6.39
C TYR A 77 6.63 -1.54 -5.42
N THR A 78 6.98 -2.83 -5.49
CA THR A 78 7.93 -3.42 -4.54
C THR A 78 9.35 -2.96 -4.78
N MET A 79 9.81 -2.86 -6.03
CA MET A 79 11.16 -2.37 -6.33
C MET A 79 11.31 -0.92 -5.87
N ALA A 80 10.35 -0.04 -6.18
CA ALA A 80 10.37 1.33 -5.69
C ALA A 80 10.35 1.38 -4.15
N SER A 81 9.53 0.55 -3.50
CA SER A 81 9.49 0.47 -2.04
C SER A 81 10.80 -0.01 -1.44
N PHE A 82 11.43 -1.04 -2.03
CA PHE A 82 12.61 -1.69 -1.50
C PHE A 82 13.86 -0.83 -1.68
N TYR A 83 14.06 -0.20 -2.83
CA TYR A 83 15.14 0.77 -3.00
C TYR A 83 14.93 2.00 -2.09
N GLY A 84 13.70 2.49 -1.95
CA GLY A 84 13.41 3.55 -0.98
C GLY A 84 13.70 3.14 0.47
N LEU A 85 13.41 1.88 0.81
CA LEU A 85 13.74 1.26 2.10
C LEU A 85 15.21 0.88 2.25
N GLN A 86 16.07 1.01 1.24
CA GLN A 86 17.52 0.94 1.45
C GLN A 86 18.03 2.28 2.01
N GLU A 87 17.48 3.38 1.51
CA GLU A 87 17.91 4.74 1.83
C GLU A 87 17.25 5.31 3.09
N LEU A 88 15.99 4.95 3.37
CA LEU A 88 15.19 5.53 4.44
C LEU A 88 14.73 4.50 5.48
N LYS A 89 14.59 4.94 6.72
CA LYS A 89 14.06 4.10 7.82
C LYS A 89 12.62 3.64 7.54
N ALA A 90 12.22 2.55 8.17
CA ALA A 90 10.88 2.00 8.02
C ALA A 90 9.77 2.98 8.43
N ALA A 91 10.02 3.82 9.45
CA ALA A 91 9.08 4.85 9.90
C ALA A 91 8.74 5.87 8.78
N HIS A 92 9.74 6.33 8.02
CA HIS A 92 9.55 7.24 6.88
C HIS A 92 8.74 6.57 5.78
N ALA A 93 9.02 5.30 5.46
CA ALA A 93 8.26 4.55 4.48
C ALA A 93 6.79 4.36 4.86
N GLY A 94 6.48 4.14 6.15
CA GLY A 94 5.10 4.12 6.64
C GLY A 94 4.35 5.41 6.32
N VAL A 95 4.97 6.57 6.59
CA VAL A 95 4.37 7.88 6.34
C VAL A 95 4.26 8.18 4.84
N LEU A 96 5.32 7.96 4.06
CA LEU A 96 5.38 8.28 2.64
C LEU A 96 4.50 7.38 1.78
N VAL A 97 4.48 6.07 2.06
CA VAL A 97 3.69 5.13 1.27
C VAL A 97 2.23 5.16 1.72
N ASN A 98 1.97 4.83 2.99
CA ASN A 98 0.61 4.63 3.48
C ASN A 98 -0.08 5.94 3.84
N GLY A 99 0.66 6.92 4.37
CA GLY A 99 0.13 8.24 4.68
C GLY A 99 -0.26 9.05 3.45
N MET A 100 0.33 8.77 2.28
CA MET A 100 -0.02 9.46 1.03
C MET A 100 -1.17 8.82 0.25
N LEU A 101 -1.59 7.60 0.58
CA LEU A 101 -2.67 6.91 -0.13
C LEU A 101 -3.98 7.71 -0.19
N PRO A 102 -4.48 8.35 0.90
CA PRO A 102 -5.74 9.10 0.82
C PRO A 102 -5.62 10.34 -0.09
N ILE A 103 -4.43 10.92 -0.18
CA ILE A 103 -4.12 12.09 -0.98
C ILE A 103 -4.15 11.72 -2.45
N PHE A 104 -3.36 10.71 -2.84
CA PHE A 104 -3.35 10.24 -4.22
C PHE A 104 -4.72 9.68 -4.63
N ALA A 105 -5.45 9.02 -3.73
CA ALA A 105 -6.79 8.55 -4.00
C ALA A 105 -7.77 9.70 -4.26
N ALA A 106 -7.65 10.82 -3.54
CA ALA A 106 -8.45 12.02 -3.80
C ALA A 106 -8.09 12.68 -5.13
N ILE A 107 -6.81 12.74 -5.48
CA ILE A 107 -6.35 13.26 -6.77
C ILE A 107 -6.90 12.38 -7.91
N ALA A 108 -6.78 11.06 -7.79
CA ALA A 108 -7.33 10.12 -8.75
C ALA A 108 -8.85 10.24 -8.87
N ALA A 109 -9.57 10.42 -7.76
CA ALA A 109 -11.02 10.65 -7.77
C ALA A 109 -11.40 11.99 -8.45
N TRP A 110 -10.61 13.04 -8.26
CA TRP A 110 -10.82 14.31 -8.98
C TRP A 110 -10.65 14.15 -10.49
N PHE A 111 -9.58 13.49 -10.93
CA PHE A 111 -9.32 13.24 -12.36
C PHE A 111 -10.34 12.29 -13.02
N LEU A 112 -10.69 11.19 -12.34
CA LEU A 112 -11.50 10.12 -12.94
C LEU A 112 -13.01 10.31 -12.73
N LEU A 113 -13.42 11.00 -11.67
CA LEU A 113 -14.82 11.13 -11.27
C LEU A 113 -15.31 12.59 -11.25
N ALA A 114 -14.48 13.55 -11.66
CA ALA A 114 -14.77 14.98 -11.63
C ALA A 114 -15.27 15.49 -10.26
N GLN A 115 -14.90 14.81 -9.17
CA GLN A 115 -15.33 15.14 -7.82
C GLN A 115 -14.51 16.30 -7.27
N THR A 116 -15.16 17.35 -6.75
CA THR A 116 -14.46 18.50 -6.19
C THR A 116 -13.66 18.11 -4.93
N VAL A 117 -12.44 18.63 -4.83
CA VAL A 117 -11.56 18.44 -3.69
C VAL A 117 -11.98 19.41 -2.59
N SER A 118 -12.39 18.91 -1.43
CA SER A 118 -12.81 19.76 -0.32
C SER A 118 -11.61 20.44 0.37
N ARG A 119 -11.85 21.58 1.05
CA ARG A 119 -10.82 22.32 1.82
C ARG A 119 -10.10 21.44 2.85
N MET A 120 -10.79 20.47 3.43
CA MET A 120 -10.22 19.57 4.43
C MET A 120 -9.24 18.56 3.83
N ARG A 121 -9.37 18.25 2.53
CA ARG A 121 -8.37 17.43 1.82
C ARG A 121 -7.05 18.16 1.66
N TYR A 122 -7.07 19.46 1.35
CA TYR A 122 -5.86 20.28 1.30
C TYR A 122 -5.15 20.34 2.65
N ILE A 123 -5.89 20.47 3.75
CA ILE A 123 -5.31 20.46 5.11
C ILE A 123 -4.62 19.12 5.40
N GLY A 124 -5.26 18.00 5.07
CA GLY A 124 -4.64 16.67 5.23
C GLY A 124 -3.36 16.50 4.40
N ILE A 125 -3.36 16.99 3.16
CA ILE A 125 -2.17 17.01 2.29
C ILE A 125 -1.04 17.79 2.95
N SER A 126 -1.31 19.03 3.36
CA SER A 126 -0.32 19.89 4.00
C SER A 126 0.23 19.27 5.29
N LEU A 127 -0.59 18.58 6.07
CA LEU A 127 -0.15 17.91 7.31
C LEU A 127 0.77 16.71 7.04
N VAL A 128 0.53 15.93 5.98
CA VAL A 128 1.44 14.81 5.63
C VAL A 128 2.75 15.34 5.06
N PHE A 129 2.74 16.38 4.22
CA PHE A 129 3.98 17.02 3.76
C PHE A 129 4.76 17.64 4.92
N LEU A 130 4.07 18.34 5.82
CA LEU A 130 4.68 18.91 7.02
C LEU A 130 5.24 17.82 7.94
N ALA A 131 4.51 16.72 8.13
CA ALA A 131 4.98 15.58 8.89
C ALA A 131 6.30 15.05 8.33
N ASN A 132 6.39 14.79 7.02
CA ASN A 132 7.63 14.33 6.39
C ASN A 132 8.77 15.34 6.52
N PHE A 133 8.49 16.63 6.30
CA PHE A 133 9.49 17.69 6.47
C PHE A 133 10.03 17.75 7.91
N ILE A 134 9.16 17.54 8.90
CA ILE A 134 9.57 17.43 10.29
C ILE A 134 10.45 16.19 10.46
N MET A 135 10.03 15.01 10.00
CA MET A 135 10.76 13.75 10.22
C MET A 135 12.20 13.76 9.67
N THR A 136 12.46 14.49 8.58
CA THR A 136 13.81 14.63 8.00
C THR A 136 14.68 15.66 8.74
N GLY A 137 14.19 16.25 9.84
CA GLY A 137 14.89 17.31 10.57
C GLY A 137 15.05 18.60 9.75
N GLY A 138 14.23 18.78 8.72
CA GLY A 138 14.36 19.87 7.75
C GLY A 138 15.36 19.62 6.62
N ASP A 139 16.15 18.54 6.68
CA ASP A 139 17.17 18.19 5.67
C ASP A 139 16.59 17.29 4.55
N THR A 140 15.37 17.60 4.12
CA THR A 140 14.69 16.87 3.03
C THR A 140 15.46 16.96 1.71
N PHE A 141 16.38 17.92 1.59
CA PHE A 141 17.06 18.26 0.35
C PHE A 141 18.45 17.63 0.19
N SER A 142 18.91 16.78 1.11
CA SER A 142 20.11 16.00 0.87
C SER A 142 19.88 14.96 -0.24
N GLY A 143 20.88 14.75 -1.11
CA GLY A 143 20.74 13.91 -2.30
C GLY A 143 20.31 12.47 -1.98
N ALA A 144 20.76 11.92 -0.85
CA ALA A 144 20.42 10.55 -0.41
C ALA A 144 19.00 10.43 0.18
N HIS A 145 18.39 11.53 0.66
CA HIS A 145 17.01 11.51 1.16
C HIS A 145 15.99 11.72 0.05
N ILE A 146 16.29 12.57 -0.94
CA ILE A 146 15.36 12.87 -2.05
C ILE A 146 15.05 11.61 -2.88
N SER A 147 16.07 10.82 -3.24
CA SER A 147 15.89 9.61 -4.05
C SER A 147 14.93 8.63 -3.38
N GLY A 148 15.15 8.33 -2.10
CA GLY A 148 14.30 7.43 -1.32
C GLY A 148 12.87 7.96 -1.18
N ILE A 149 12.72 9.27 -0.97
CA ILE A 149 11.40 9.92 -0.92
C ILE A 149 10.66 9.74 -2.25
N VAL A 150 11.32 10.02 -3.37
CA VAL A 150 10.72 9.89 -4.72
C VAL A 150 10.33 8.44 -4.99
N LEU A 151 11.17 7.48 -4.62
CA LEU A 151 10.90 6.05 -4.79
C LEU A 151 9.68 5.61 -3.96
N LEU A 152 9.59 5.99 -2.69
CA LEU A 152 8.47 5.64 -1.82
C LEU A 152 7.17 6.34 -2.24
N LEU A 153 7.23 7.59 -2.68
CA LEU A 153 6.08 8.29 -3.26
C LEU A 153 5.62 7.62 -4.57
N SER A 154 6.55 7.16 -5.40
CA SER A 154 6.22 6.39 -6.61
C SER A 154 5.50 5.09 -6.26
N ALA A 155 5.95 4.39 -5.21
CA ALA A 155 5.25 3.21 -4.69
C ALA A 155 3.82 3.54 -4.23
N ALA A 156 3.62 4.65 -3.52
CA ALA A 156 2.29 5.10 -3.10
C ALA A 156 1.35 5.36 -4.30
N ILE A 157 1.87 5.92 -5.40
CA ILE A 157 1.11 6.12 -6.64
C ILE A 157 0.70 4.78 -7.25
N PHE A 158 1.62 3.82 -7.38
CA PHE A 158 1.29 2.48 -7.89
C PHE A 158 0.19 1.83 -7.06
N TYR A 159 0.31 1.86 -5.73
CA TYR A 159 -0.67 1.22 -4.86
C TYR A 159 -2.03 1.93 -4.92
N THR A 160 -2.03 3.26 -4.99
CA THR A 160 -3.27 4.02 -5.16
C THR A 160 -3.96 3.67 -6.47
N THR A 161 -3.22 3.62 -7.58
CA THR A 161 -3.74 3.20 -8.89
C THR A 161 -4.39 1.83 -8.80
N HIS A 162 -3.73 0.87 -8.14
CA HIS A 162 -4.32 -0.44 -7.89
C HIS A 162 -5.67 -0.34 -7.16
N MET A 163 -5.74 0.36 -6.02
CA MET A 163 -6.98 0.47 -5.24
C MET A 163 -8.13 1.10 -6.03
N VAL A 164 -7.83 2.15 -6.80
CA VAL A 164 -8.82 2.87 -7.62
C VAL A 164 -9.33 1.98 -8.74
N CYS A 165 -8.43 1.33 -9.49
CA CYS A 165 -8.79 0.44 -10.59
C CYS A 165 -9.53 -0.82 -10.12
N LEU A 166 -9.16 -1.35 -8.95
CA LEU A 166 -9.85 -2.48 -8.33
C LEU A 166 -11.33 -2.15 -8.11
N LYS A 167 -11.62 -0.96 -7.56
CA LYS A 167 -12.99 -0.48 -7.37
C LYS A 167 -13.68 -0.17 -8.69
N LEU A 168 -13.01 0.52 -9.62
CA LEU A 168 -13.56 0.95 -10.90
C LEU A 168 -13.99 -0.22 -11.78
N TRP A 169 -13.21 -1.30 -11.79
CA TRP A 169 -13.47 -2.49 -12.61
C TRP A 169 -14.09 -3.65 -11.84
N HIS A 170 -14.43 -3.44 -10.58
CA HIS A 170 -15.10 -4.42 -9.72
C HIS A 170 -14.36 -5.76 -9.58
N PHE A 171 -13.03 -5.70 -9.46
CA PHE A 171 -12.23 -6.88 -9.10
C PHE A 171 -12.66 -7.39 -7.72
N ASP A 172 -12.81 -8.71 -7.60
CA ASP A 172 -13.01 -9.40 -6.33
C ASP A 172 -11.67 -9.89 -5.78
N TRP A 173 -11.64 -10.26 -4.50
CA TRP A 173 -10.41 -10.73 -3.85
C TRP A 173 -9.82 -11.96 -4.55
N LYS A 174 -10.69 -12.84 -5.09
CA LYS A 174 -10.28 -14.01 -5.89
C LYS A 174 -9.54 -13.62 -7.16
N ASP A 175 -9.98 -12.55 -7.81
CA ASP A 175 -9.37 -12.06 -9.04
C ASP A 175 -7.98 -11.49 -8.73
N VAL A 176 -7.85 -10.76 -7.62
CA VAL A 176 -6.58 -10.13 -7.19
C VAL A 176 -5.53 -11.17 -6.82
N ILE A 177 -5.86 -12.15 -5.97
CA ILE A 177 -4.88 -13.16 -5.51
C ILE A 177 -4.36 -14.05 -6.65
N VAL A 178 -5.09 -14.16 -7.76
CA VAL A 178 -4.64 -14.87 -8.97
C VAL A 178 -3.87 -13.93 -9.90
N THR A 179 -4.44 -12.76 -10.20
CA THR A 179 -3.89 -11.82 -11.20
C THR A 179 -2.53 -11.29 -10.78
N VAL A 180 -2.38 -10.83 -9.53
CA VAL A 180 -1.16 -10.18 -9.06
C VAL A 180 0.07 -11.08 -9.19
N PRO A 181 0.12 -12.31 -8.64
CA PRO A 181 1.29 -13.17 -8.82
C PRO A 181 1.52 -13.56 -10.28
N VAL A 182 0.46 -13.83 -11.07
CA VAL A 182 0.62 -14.21 -12.48
C VAL A 182 1.25 -13.11 -13.31
N VAL A 183 0.69 -11.89 -13.25
CA VAL A 183 1.20 -10.74 -14.01
C VAL A 183 2.65 -10.46 -13.64
N ASN A 184 2.97 -10.49 -12.35
CA ASN A 184 4.31 -10.17 -11.89
C ASN A 184 5.32 -11.28 -12.17
N VAL A 185 4.97 -12.56 -12.05
CA VAL A 185 5.91 -13.63 -12.41
C VAL A 185 6.20 -13.60 -13.92
N LEU A 186 5.16 -13.46 -14.77
CA LEU A 186 5.35 -13.46 -16.22
C LEU A 186 6.22 -12.29 -16.71
N ILE A 187 6.12 -11.12 -16.08
CA ILE A 187 6.85 -9.92 -16.50
C ILE A 187 8.19 -9.79 -15.76
N PHE A 188 8.21 -10.03 -14.45
CA PHE A 188 9.37 -9.74 -13.63
C PHE A 188 10.43 -10.84 -13.63
N VAL A 189 10.06 -12.12 -13.75
CA VAL A 189 11.07 -13.20 -13.83
C VAL A 189 12.08 -13.00 -14.98
N PRO A 190 11.66 -12.71 -16.23
CA PRO A 190 12.64 -12.44 -17.28
C PRO A 190 13.44 -11.15 -17.02
N LEU A 191 12.85 -10.15 -16.35
CA LEU A 191 13.55 -8.91 -16.01
C LEU A 191 14.55 -9.09 -14.85
N TRP A 192 14.30 -10.03 -13.93
CA TRP A 192 15.12 -10.28 -12.76
C TRP A 192 16.58 -10.60 -13.11
N PHE A 193 16.82 -11.26 -14.25
CA PHE A 193 18.18 -11.54 -14.76
C PHE A 193 19.00 -10.29 -15.09
N PHE A 194 18.37 -9.11 -15.20
CA PHE A 194 19.05 -7.84 -15.44
C PHE A 194 19.30 -7.03 -14.17
N PHE A 195 18.86 -7.52 -13.00
CA PHE A 195 19.08 -6.86 -11.72
C PHE A 195 20.18 -7.56 -10.89
N PRO A 196 20.86 -6.83 -10.00
CA PRO A 196 21.72 -7.46 -9.01
C PRO A 196 20.94 -8.49 -8.18
N THR A 197 21.53 -9.67 -8.02
CA THR A 197 20.96 -10.75 -7.22
C THR A 197 22.03 -11.35 -6.34
N ASN A 198 21.64 -11.75 -5.12
CA ASN A 198 22.44 -12.59 -4.26
C ASN A 198 21.65 -13.84 -3.81
N LEU A 199 20.57 -14.19 -4.52
CA LEU A 199 19.63 -15.23 -4.09
C LEU A 199 20.29 -16.60 -3.87
N LEU A 200 21.28 -16.96 -4.70
CA LEU A 200 21.98 -18.25 -4.61
C LEU A 200 22.92 -18.36 -3.40
N HIS A 201 23.39 -17.23 -2.87
CA HIS A 201 24.28 -17.17 -1.71
C HIS A 201 23.58 -16.57 -0.48
N GLY A 202 22.29 -16.26 -0.59
CA GLY A 202 21.49 -15.69 0.48
C GLY A 202 21.31 -16.69 1.61
N GLU A 203 21.22 -16.18 2.84
CA GLU A 203 20.97 -17.04 4.00
C GLU A 203 19.58 -17.67 3.91
N ALA A 204 19.49 -18.97 4.23
CA ALA A 204 18.22 -19.70 4.16
C ALA A 204 17.13 -19.06 5.04
N VAL A 205 17.52 -18.46 6.17
CA VAL A 205 16.59 -17.76 7.07
C VAL A 205 15.97 -16.53 6.41
N ASP A 206 16.76 -15.77 5.64
CA ASP A 206 16.30 -14.61 4.89
C ASP A 206 15.35 -15.03 3.77
N ILE A 207 15.72 -16.07 3.01
CA ILE A 207 14.90 -16.59 1.91
C ILE A 207 13.55 -17.08 2.44
N VAL A 208 13.54 -17.88 3.51
CA VAL A 208 12.31 -18.43 4.08
C VAL A 208 11.44 -17.33 4.69
N SER A 209 12.03 -16.42 5.47
CA SER A 209 11.28 -15.32 6.10
C SER A 209 10.66 -14.38 5.07
N GLN A 210 11.41 -13.98 4.03
CA GLN A 210 10.89 -13.14 2.96
C GLN A 210 9.87 -13.88 2.10
N SER A 211 10.09 -15.15 1.76
CA SER A 211 9.11 -15.95 1.00
C SER A 211 7.78 -16.06 1.73
N PHE A 212 7.83 -16.40 3.03
CA PHE A 212 6.65 -16.52 3.87
C PHE A 212 5.93 -15.18 4.00
N TYR A 213 6.64 -14.14 4.42
CA TYR A 213 6.00 -12.88 4.74
C TYR A 213 5.54 -12.14 3.48
N GLN A 214 6.41 -12.00 2.48
CA GLN A 214 6.07 -11.30 1.24
C GLN A 214 5.04 -12.11 0.42
N GLY A 215 5.31 -13.40 0.22
CA GLY A 215 4.50 -14.24 -0.66
C GLY A 215 3.16 -14.65 -0.06
N ILE A 216 3.12 -15.02 1.23
CA ILE A 216 1.89 -15.52 1.85
C ILE A 216 1.17 -14.41 2.59
N MET A 217 1.82 -13.81 3.60
CA MET A 217 1.15 -12.83 4.46
C MET A 217 0.69 -11.62 3.66
N VAL A 218 1.58 -11.04 2.84
CA VAL A 218 1.24 -9.84 2.09
C VAL A 218 0.47 -10.17 0.81
N ASN A 219 1.05 -10.98 -0.08
CA ASN A 219 0.48 -11.13 -1.43
C ASN A 219 -0.82 -11.95 -1.47
N ILE A 220 -1.07 -12.82 -0.48
CA ILE A 220 -2.32 -13.60 -0.40
C ILE A 220 -3.23 -13.04 0.67
N ILE A 221 -2.81 -13.05 1.94
CA ILE A 221 -3.71 -12.74 3.06
C ILE A 221 -4.08 -11.25 3.06
N ALA A 222 -3.09 -10.34 3.02
CA ALA A 222 -3.37 -8.90 3.08
C ALA A 222 -4.09 -8.39 1.82
N LEU A 223 -3.74 -8.86 0.62
CA LEU A 223 -4.46 -8.49 -0.60
C LEU A 223 -5.90 -9.01 -0.61
N MET A 224 -6.13 -10.23 -0.13
CA MET A 224 -7.49 -10.77 0.04
C MET A 224 -8.31 -9.93 1.03
N CYS A 225 -7.76 -9.70 2.23
CA CYS A 225 -8.44 -8.94 3.28
C CYS A 225 -8.68 -7.49 2.89
N SER A 226 -7.71 -6.82 2.26
CA SER A 226 -7.85 -5.44 1.82
C SER A 226 -8.90 -5.32 0.73
N THR A 227 -8.89 -6.19 -0.27
CA THR A 227 -9.90 -6.20 -1.34
C THR A 227 -11.30 -6.45 -0.78
N TYR A 228 -11.43 -7.44 0.12
CA TYR A 228 -12.70 -7.74 0.80
C TYR A 228 -13.21 -6.53 1.60
N ALA A 229 -12.33 -5.88 2.35
CA ALA A 229 -12.68 -4.71 3.15
C ALA A 229 -13.07 -3.52 2.27
N ILE A 230 -12.32 -3.23 1.21
CA ILE A 230 -12.62 -2.13 0.26
C ILE A 230 -14.00 -2.34 -0.37
N LYS A 231 -14.33 -3.57 -0.78
CA LYS A 231 -15.63 -3.89 -1.38
C LYS A 231 -16.81 -3.71 -0.41
N ARG A 232 -16.59 -3.90 0.90
CA ARG A 232 -17.65 -3.88 1.93
C ARG A 232 -17.78 -2.55 2.67
N LEU A 233 -16.66 -1.90 2.95
CA LEU A 233 -16.60 -0.66 3.74
C LEU A 233 -16.30 0.57 2.87
N GLY A 234 -15.86 0.35 1.63
CA GLY A 234 -15.40 1.41 0.75
C GLY A 234 -13.95 1.80 1.02
N THR A 235 -13.35 2.42 0.00
CA THR A 235 -11.94 2.85 0.01
C THR A 235 -11.63 3.82 1.15
N ILE A 236 -12.58 4.69 1.50
CA ILE A 236 -12.40 5.72 2.53
C ILE A 236 -12.16 5.08 3.89
N THR A 237 -13.06 4.22 4.35
CA THR A 237 -12.93 3.56 5.66
C THR A 237 -11.65 2.74 5.75
N VAL A 238 -11.28 2.02 4.68
CA VAL A 238 -10.03 1.25 4.64
C VAL A 238 -8.81 2.17 4.74
N SER A 239 -8.82 3.32 4.05
CA SER A 239 -7.76 4.32 4.16
C SER A 239 -7.61 4.89 5.59
N ILE A 240 -8.69 4.97 6.39
CA ILE A 240 -8.60 5.33 7.81
C ILE A 240 -7.83 4.29 8.60
N TYR A 241 -8.09 3.01 8.37
CA TYR A 241 -7.32 1.95 9.03
C TYR A 241 -5.85 2.02 8.63
N MET A 242 -5.56 2.27 7.34
CA MET A 242 -4.19 2.42 6.85
C MET A 242 -3.44 3.61 7.47
N SER A 243 -4.14 4.59 8.05
CA SER A 243 -3.48 5.69 8.77
C SER A 243 -2.82 5.28 10.09
N VAL A 244 -3.10 4.08 10.58
CA VAL A 244 -2.46 3.51 11.77
C VAL A 244 -1.10 2.90 11.42
N VAL A 245 -0.89 2.54 10.14
CA VAL A 245 0.33 1.88 9.67
C VAL A 245 1.61 2.67 10.02
N PRO A 246 1.71 4.00 9.84
CA PRO A 246 2.92 4.74 10.20
C PRO A 246 3.35 4.56 11.66
N ILE A 247 2.40 4.69 12.61
CA ILE A 247 2.68 4.51 14.05
C ILE A 247 3.09 3.06 14.32
N SER A 248 2.32 2.10 13.81
CA SER A 248 2.60 0.68 14.03
C SER A 248 3.95 0.26 13.44
N THR A 249 4.30 0.74 12.24
CA THR A 249 5.59 0.48 11.61
C THR A 249 6.74 1.08 12.41
N ALA A 250 6.61 2.32 12.89
CA ALA A 250 7.65 2.97 13.68
C ALA A 250 7.91 2.22 14.99
N LEU A 251 6.85 1.77 15.68
CA LEU A 251 6.99 0.95 16.89
C LEU A 251 7.64 -0.40 16.59
N LEU A 252 7.20 -1.10 15.53
CA LEU A 252 7.79 -2.38 15.14
C LEU A 252 9.26 -2.23 14.72
N ALA A 253 9.60 -1.18 13.98
CA ALA A 253 10.97 -0.91 13.56
C ALA A 253 11.88 -0.56 14.73
N TRP A 254 11.38 0.21 15.70
CA TRP A 254 12.14 0.51 16.91
C TRP A 254 12.44 -0.76 17.72
N VAL A 255 11.43 -1.62 17.93
CA VAL A 255 11.56 -2.85 18.74
C VAL A 255 12.36 -3.94 18.03
N LEU A 256 12.12 -4.16 16.73
CA LEU A 256 12.67 -5.30 16.00
C LEU A 256 13.97 -4.98 15.25
N LEU A 257 14.14 -3.73 14.79
CA LEU A 257 15.31 -3.32 14.00
C LEU A 257 16.25 -2.39 14.78
N GLY A 258 15.86 -1.96 15.99
CA GLY A 258 16.62 -0.98 16.75
C GLY A 258 16.64 0.41 16.12
N GLU A 259 15.72 0.72 15.20
CA GLU A 259 15.62 2.05 14.58
C GLU A 259 15.10 3.06 15.62
N ALA A 260 16.02 3.67 16.37
CA ALA A 260 15.68 4.70 17.34
C ALA A 260 14.99 5.89 16.65
N LEU A 261 13.86 6.30 17.22
CA LEU A 261 13.11 7.46 16.79
C LEU A 261 13.65 8.69 17.50
N ASN A 262 14.05 9.70 16.72
CA ASN A 262 14.36 11.01 17.28
C ASN A 262 13.07 11.82 17.51
N ASN A 263 13.19 12.97 18.19
CA ASN A 263 12.04 13.84 18.50
C ASN A 263 11.29 14.32 17.25
N PHE A 264 12.02 14.52 16.15
CA PHE A 264 11.45 14.93 14.87
C PHE A 264 10.62 13.83 14.23
N GLU A 265 11.10 12.58 14.24
CA GLU A 265 10.40 11.41 13.73
C GLU A 265 9.12 11.17 14.53
N PHE A 266 9.17 11.30 15.86
CA PHE A 266 7.98 11.21 16.71
C PHE A 266 6.94 12.29 16.38
N ALA A 267 7.39 13.55 16.28
CA ALA A 267 6.51 14.68 15.95
C ALA A 267 5.87 14.52 14.57
N GLY A 268 6.63 14.05 13.58
CA GLY A 268 6.11 13.81 12.23
C GLY A 268 5.10 12.66 12.18
N ILE A 269 5.37 11.53 12.84
CA ILE A 269 4.42 10.42 12.94
C ILE A 269 3.11 10.89 13.60
N ALA A 270 3.20 11.65 14.70
CA ALA A 270 2.04 12.20 15.38
C ALA A 270 1.24 13.17 14.48
N ALA A 271 1.93 14.09 13.79
CA ALA A 271 1.32 15.04 12.87
C ALA A 271 0.64 14.33 11.68
N CYS A 272 1.29 13.34 11.08
CA CYS A 272 0.74 12.54 9.99
C CYS A 272 -0.53 11.80 10.45
N SER A 273 -0.45 11.13 11.59
CA SER A 273 -1.56 10.34 12.13
C SER A 273 -2.76 11.22 12.48
N LEU A 274 -2.52 12.38 13.08
CA LEU A 274 -3.56 13.36 13.37
C LEU A 274 -4.17 13.93 12.07
N GLY A 275 -3.33 14.25 11.08
CA GLY A 275 -3.78 14.74 9.79
C GLY A 275 -4.67 13.75 9.05
N LEU A 276 -4.30 12.47 9.05
CA LEU A 276 -5.10 11.40 8.45
C LEU A 276 -6.41 11.17 9.22
N PHE A 277 -6.40 11.28 10.54
CA PHE A 277 -7.60 11.22 11.36
C PHE A 277 -8.58 12.38 11.07
N ILE A 278 -8.08 13.61 10.94
CA ILE A 278 -8.90 14.79 10.60
C ILE A 278 -9.43 14.68 9.18
N TYR A 279 -8.57 14.33 8.21
CA TYR A 279 -8.93 14.14 6.82
C TYR A 279 -10.08 13.14 6.68
N SER A 280 -9.95 12.00 7.36
CA SER A 280 -10.94 10.93 7.29
C SER A 280 -12.27 11.31 7.93
N ARG A 281 -12.27 12.04 9.05
CA ARG A 281 -13.48 12.61 9.67
C ARG A 281 -14.22 13.54 8.70
N SER A 282 -13.51 14.39 7.97
CA SER A 282 -14.13 15.31 7.01
C SER A 282 -14.80 14.58 5.85
N GLN A 283 -14.14 13.57 5.28
CA GLN A 283 -14.71 12.82 4.16
C GLN A 283 -16.02 12.09 4.52
N ILE A 284 -16.12 11.57 5.75
CA ILE A 284 -17.37 10.94 6.23
C ILE A 284 -18.51 11.97 6.26
N SER A 285 -18.22 13.20 6.70
CA SER A 285 -19.20 14.28 6.76
C SER A 285 -19.70 14.68 5.36
N GLU A 286 -18.78 14.86 4.41
CA GLU A 286 -19.10 15.22 3.03
C GLU A 286 -19.97 14.17 2.34
N ASN A 287 -19.64 12.89 2.46
CA ASN A 287 -20.44 11.82 1.84
C ASN A 287 -21.85 11.70 2.42
N LYS A 288 -22.02 11.95 3.73
CA LYS A 288 -23.36 11.99 4.34
C LYS A 288 -24.19 13.13 3.76
N HIS A 289 -23.60 14.32 3.63
CA HIS A 289 -24.26 15.48 3.01
C HIS A 289 -24.60 15.28 1.53
N GLN A 290 -23.73 14.64 0.76
CA GLN A 290 -23.98 14.36 -0.65
C GLN A 290 -25.08 13.29 -0.83
N SER A 291 -25.09 12.26 0.02
CA SER A 291 -26.14 11.24 0.02
C SER A 291 -27.50 11.82 0.42
N SER A 292 -27.56 12.73 1.40
CA SER A 292 -28.81 13.39 1.78
C SER A 292 -29.34 14.33 0.70
N ARG A 293 -28.46 15.02 -0.04
CA ARG A 293 -28.86 15.88 -1.17
C ARG A 293 -29.46 15.07 -2.33
N LEU A 294 -28.81 13.96 -2.71
CA LEU A 294 -29.30 13.07 -3.76
C LEU A 294 -30.68 12.47 -3.40
N VAL A 295 -30.93 12.17 -2.13
CA VAL A 295 -32.25 11.69 -1.66
C VAL A 295 -33.30 12.81 -1.68
N SER A 296 -32.93 14.06 -1.38
CA SER A 296 -33.85 15.19 -1.45
C SER A 296 -34.15 15.69 -2.87
N GLU A 297 -33.27 15.40 -3.84
CA GLU A 297 -33.42 15.78 -5.25
C GLU A 297 -34.17 14.74 -6.09
N VAL A 298 -34.52 13.56 -5.53
CA VAL A 298 -35.46 12.64 -6.20
C VAL A 298 -36.83 13.32 -6.23
N PRO A 299 -37.36 13.71 -7.40
CA PRO A 299 -38.71 14.23 -7.49
C PRO A 299 -39.64 13.15 -6.93
N GLN A 300 -40.53 13.52 -6.01
CA GLN A 300 -41.61 12.62 -5.62
C GLN A 300 -42.48 12.39 -6.86
N MET A 301 -42.16 11.35 -7.64
CA MET A 301 -43.07 10.80 -8.64
C MET A 301 -44.21 10.16 -7.86
N LYS A 302 -45.20 10.99 -7.54
CA LYS A 302 -46.58 10.60 -7.26
C LYS A 302 -47.37 10.70 -8.55
#